data_AF-A0A3D4HU52-F1
#
_entry.id   AF-A0A3D4HU52-F1
#
_cell.length_a   1.000
_cell.length_b   1.000
_cell.length_c   1.000
_cell.angle_alpha   90.00
_cell.angle_beta   90.00
_cell.angle_gamma   90.00
#
_symmetry.space_group_name_H-M   'P 1'
#
loop_
_entity.id
_entity.type
_entity.pdbx_description
1 polymer ?
#
loop_
_entity_poly.entity_id
_entity_poly.type
_entity_poly.pdbx_seq_one_letter_code
_entity_poly.pdbx_strand_id
1 'polypeptide(L)' 'MENVVLIGMPGAGKSTVGVILAKVLGYRFIDSDLLIQEQEGCLLKDIIETKGTEGFRTIENQVNCNIHTDHS' A
#
# COMPACT_ATOMS: atom_id res chain seq x y z
N MET A 1 10.38 17.02 2.76
CA MET A 1 8.98 17.08 2.27
C MET A 1 8.24 15.93 2.92
N GLU A 2 7.01 16.12 3.37
CA GLU A 2 6.27 15.05 4.07
C GLU A 2 5.48 14.17 3.10
N ASN A 3 5.35 12.89 3.46
CA ASN A 3 4.54 11.92 2.72
C ASN A 3 3.05 12.14 2.99
N VAL A 4 2.22 11.94 1.96
CA VAL A 4 0.76 11.93 2.09
C VAL A 4 0.27 10.49 2.09
N VAL A 5 -0.39 10.08 3.17
CA VAL A 5 -0.93 8.72 3.34
C VAL A 5 -2.45 8.76 3.29
N LEU A 6 -3.04 7.99 2.38
CA LEU A 6 -4.49 7.86 2.25
C LEU A 6 -4.99 6.61 3.00
N ILE A 7 -5.79 6.81 4.05
CA ILE A 7 -6.39 5.73 4.84
C ILE A 7 -7.88 5.58 4.55
N GLY A 8 -8.43 4.39 4.78
CA GLY A 8 -9.85 4.11 4.61
C GLY A 8 -10.14 2.68 4.16
N MET A 9 -11.43 2.31 4.15
CA MET A 9 -11.87 0.95 3.81
C MET A 9 -11.49 0.54 2.37
N PRO A 10 -11.34 -0.78 2.10
CA PRO A 10 -11.27 -1.29 0.73
C PRO A 10 -12.46 -0.78 -0.11
N GLY A 11 -12.22 -0.40 -1.36
CA GLY A 11 -13.28 0.14 -2.24
C GLY A 11 -13.63 1.62 -2.03
N ALA A 12 -13.07 2.30 -1.02
CA ALA A 12 -13.30 3.74 -0.80
C ALA A 12 -12.69 4.68 -1.87
N GLY A 13 -12.05 4.14 -2.91
CA GLY A 13 -11.44 4.93 -3.99
C GLY A 13 -10.05 5.50 -3.71
N LYS A 14 -9.36 5.00 -2.67
CA LYS A 14 -8.03 5.49 -2.24
C LYS A 14 -7.00 5.51 -3.38
N SER A 15 -6.86 4.41 -4.12
CA SER A 15 -5.89 4.34 -5.22
C SER A 15 -6.26 5.30 -6.36
N THR A 16 -7.55 5.42 -6.70
CA THR A 16 -8.04 6.37 -7.72
C THR A 16 -7.72 7.82 -7.36
N VAL A 17 -8.06 8.23 -6.13
CA VAL A 17 -7.79 9.59 -5.64
C VAL A 17 -6.29 9.83 -5.48
N GLY A 18 -5.54 8.84 -4.98
CA GLY A 18 -4.10 8.93 -4.78
C GLY A 18 -3.33 9.17 -6.08
N VAL A 19 -3.69 8.50 -7.17
CA VAL A 19 -3.08 8.72 -8.50
C VAL A 19 -3.34 10.14 -8.99
N ILE A 20 -4.56 10.67 -8.81
CA ILE A 20 -4.91 12.03 -9.22
C ILE A 20 -4.13 13.04 -8.36
N LEU A 21 -4.12 12.85 -7.04
CA LEU A 21 -3.43 13.73 -6.09
C LEU A 21 -1.92 13.77 -6.37
N ALA A 22 -1.30 12.61 -6.60
CA ALA A 22 0.11 12.53 -6.92
C ALA A 22 0.45 13.32 -8.18
N LYS A 23 -0.36 13.21 -9.24
CA LYS A 23 -0.18 13.99 -10.47
C LYS A 23 -0.32 15.50 -10.25
N VAL A 24 -1.30 15.93 -9.46
CA VAL A 24 -1.52 17.36 -9.16
C VAL A 24 -0.36 17.95 -8.36
N LEU A 25 0.19 17.18 -7.41
CA LEU A 25 1.28 17.62 -6.55
C LEU A 25 2.68 17.40 -7.16
N GLY A 26 2.79 16.67 -8.27
CA GLY A 26 4.07 16.26 -8.84
C GLY A 26 4.77 15.17 -8.03
N TYR A 27 4.02 14.38 -7.25
CA TYR A 27 4.53 13.32 -6.39
C TYR A 27 4.54 11.98 -7.11
N ARG A 28 5.33 11.04 -6.60
CA ARG A 28 5.22 9.61 -6.95
C ARG A 28 4.05 8.99 -6.19
N PHE A 29 3.31 8.12 -6.86
CA PHE A 29 2.26 7.32 -6.24
C PHE A 29 2.78 5.92 -5.90
N ILE A 30 2.45 5.44 -4.69
CA ILE A 30 2.76 4.10 -4.20
C ILE A 30 1.46 3.49 -3.69
N ASP A 31 1.20 2.23 -4.06
CA ASP A 31 0.11 1.44 -3.51
C ASP A 31 0.69 0.34 -2.59
N SER A 32 0.39 0.41 -1.29
CA SER A 32 0.89 -0.54 -0.30
C SER A 32 0.45 -1.97 -0.59
N ASP A 33 -0.76 -2.14 -1.15
CA ASP A 33 -1.34 -3.44 -1.47
C ASP A 33 -0.54 -4.13 -2.59
N LEU A 34 0.01 -3.34 -3.54
CA LEU A 34 0.89 -3.86 -4.59
C LEU A 34 2.26 -4.23 -4.03
N LEU A 35 2.82 -3.42 -3.12
CA LEU A 35 4.10 -3.74 -2.49
C LEU A 35 4.05 -5.03 -1.67
N ILE A 36 2.96 -5.27 -0.94
CA ILE A 36 2.75 -6.52 -0.19
C ILE A 36 2.77 -7.73 -1.14
N GLN A 37 2.07 -7.63 -2.27
CA GLN A 37 2.02 -8.73 -3.26
C GLN A 37 3.36 -8.97 -3.94
N GLU A 38 4.12 -7.90 -4.23
CA GLU A 38 5.47 -8.00 -4.79
C GLU A 38 6.44 -8.67 -3.82
N GLN A 39 6.37 -8.34 -2.52
CA GLN A 39 7.23 -8.94 -1.49
C GLN A 39 6.87 -10.39 -1.18
N GLU A 40 5.58 -10.73 -1.06
CA GLU A 40 5.14 -12.09 -0.74
C GLU A 40 5.07 -13.01 -1.97
N GLY A 41 5.13 -12.46 -3.19
CA GLY A 41 5.06 -13.23 -4.43
C GLY A 41 3.72 -13.92 -4.68
N CYS A 42 2.64 -13.47 -4.02
CA CYS A 42 1.29 -14.03 -4.15
C CYS A 42 0.22 -12.93 -4.01
N LEU A 43 -1.03 -13.25 -4.35
CA LEU A 43 -2.12 -12.28 -4.28
C LEU A 43 -2.56 -12.05 -2.83
N LEU A 44 -3.07 -10.86 -2.52
CA LEU A 44 -3.58 -10.51 -1.19
C LEU A 44 -4.62 -11.51 -0.65
N LYS A 45 -5.51 -11.97 -1.53
CA LYS A 45 -6.52 -12.97 -1.18
C LYS A 45 -5.89 -14.30 -0.73
N ASP A 46 -4.79 -14.70 -1.37
CA ASP A 46 -4.11 -15.97 -1.07
C ASP A 46 -3.38 -15.86 0.28
N ILE A 47 -2.81 -14.68 0.59
CA ILE A 47 -2.22 -14.39 1.91
C ILE A 47 -3.27 -14.50 3.00
N ILE A 48 -4.45 -13.89 2.80
CA ILE A 48 -5.53 -13.93 3.79
C ILE A 48 -6.10 -15.34 3.94
N GLU A 49 -6.24 -16.10 2.85
CA GLU A 49 -6.73 -17.48 2.88
C GLU A 49 -5.76 -18.42 3.61
N THR A 50 -4.45 -18.24 3.40
CA THR A 50 -3.42 -19.13 3.97
C THR A 50 -2.96 -18.73 5.37
N LYS A 51 -2.87 -17.43 5.68
CA LYS A 51 -2.31 -16.90 6.94
C LYS A 51 -3.37 -16.22 7.83
N GLY A 52 -4.60 -16.09 7.35
CA GLY A 52 -5.67 -15.36 8.03
C GLY A 52 -5.45 -13.85 8.07
N THR A 53 -6.41 -13.14 8.65
CA THR A 53 -6.36 -11.67 8.77
C THR A 53 -5.23 -11.18 9.68
N GLU A 54 -4.89 -11.93 10.72
CA GLU A 54 -3.80 -11.56 11.63
C GLU A 54 -2.42 -11.74 10.98
N GLY A 55 -2.24 -12.80 10.19
CA GLY A 55 -1.04 -12.98 9.38
C GLY A 55 -0.89 -11.87 8.34
N PHE A 56 -1.99 -11.52 7.66
CA PHE A 56 -2.02 -10.39 6.75
C PHE A 56 -1.62 -9.07 7.44
N ARG A 57 -2.19 -8.74 8.60
CA ARG A 57 -1.82 -7.52 9.38
C ARG A 57 -0.34 -7.49 9.77
N THR A 58 0.22 -8.64 10.11
CA THR A 58 1.65 -8.74 10.47
C THR A 58 2.52 -8.40 9.25
N ILE A 59 2.20 -8.96 8.09
CA ILE A 59 2.89 -8.68 6.82
C ILE A 59 2.70 -7.22 6.42
N GLU A 60 1.46 -6.71 6.45
CA GLU A 60 1.14 -5.31 6.13
C GLU A 60 1.97 -4.34 6.97
N ASN A 61 2.05 -4.56 8.29
CA ASN A 61 2.88 -3.74 9.18
C ASN A 61 4.37 -3.82 8.83
N GLN A 62 4.87 -5.01 8.50
CA GLN A 62 6.26 -5.20 8.10
C GLN A 62 6.56 -4.53 6.76
N VAL A 63 5.68 -4.60 5.78
CA VAL A 63 5.90 -3.95 4.48
C VAL A 63 5.84 -2.43 4.66
N ASN A 64 4.82 -1.93 5.35
CA ASN A 64 4.60 -0.50 5.56
C ASN A 64 5.76 0.18 6.31
N CYS A 65 6.38 -0.49 7.30
CA CYS A 65 7.52 0.09 8.02
C CYS A 65 8.81 0.17 7.20
N ASN A 66 8.91 -0.60 6.10
CA ASN A 66 10.07 -0.64 5.21
C ASN A 66 9.87 0.17 3.93
N ILE A 67 8.78 0.93 3.78
CA ILE A 67 8.57 1.77 2.61
C ILE A 67 9.56 2.92 2.63
N HIS A 68 10.50 2.90 1.68
CA HIS A 68 11.43 3.99 1.44
C HIS A 68 10.95 4.85 0.27
N THR A 69 10.90 6.16 0.48
CA THR A 69 10.50 7.14 -0.53
C THR A 69 11.64 8.07 -0.85
N ASP A 70 12.09 8.09 -2.11
CA ASP A 70 13.05 9.09 -2.57
C ASP A 70 12.34 10.44 -2.75
N HIS A 71 12.87 11.46 -2.08
CA HIS A 71 12.44 12.84 -2.26
C HIS A 71 13.43 13.50 -3.23
N SER A 72 13.05 13.57 -4.52
CA SER A 72 13.79 14.33 -5.54
C SER A 72 13.35 15.79 -5.57
#